data_AF-A0A2X2KFB6-F1
#
_entry.id   AF-A0A2X2KFB6-F1
#
_cell.length_a   1.000
_cell.length_b   1.000
_cell.length_c   1.000
_cell.angle_alpha   90.00
_cell.angle_beta   90.00
_cell.angle_gamma   90.00
#
_symmetry.space_group_name_H-M   'P 1'
#
loop_
_entity.id
_entity.type
_entity.pdbx_description
1 polymer ?
#
loop_
_entity_poly.entity_id
_entity_poly.type
_entity_poly.pdbx_seq_one_letter_code
_entity_poly.pdbx_strand_id
1 'polypeptide(L)'
;MYFYGNLQGKLPIYLDVFLIFAAVVFILMYFQEKSGEVKVEKSNVIRYLTLNVVAGYSMVLLVASIYVFGVAGYGFDVFNYWLGIILMLFVSWFALFLFYKNEFDSENPNKAVNVIAIIIKLSAFGGLFYIRTVVPNTADEEKFITLSILINIAVDLLLVRSYFNYALYKSVKKDIENGVDD
;
A
#
# COMPACT_ATOMS: atom_id res chain seq x y z
N MET A 1 -10.53 -17.61 -25.51
CA MET A 1 -10.89 -17.17 -24.14
C MET A 1 -11.97 -18.13 -23.64
N TYR A 2 -11.57 -19.22 -22.98
CA TYR A 2 -12.50 -20.25 -22.50
C TYR A 2 -12.52 -20.24 -20.98
N PHE A 3 -13.42 -19.44 -20.39
CA PHE A 3 -13.85 -19.63 -19.01
C PHE A 3 -15.00 -20.66 -19.03
N TYR A 4 -14.68 -21.94 -19.22
CA TYR A 4 -15.67 -23.03 -19.19
C TYR A 4 -15.68 -23.66 -17.80
N GLY A 5 -16.41 -23.02 -16.88
CA GLY A 5 -16.61 -23.49 -15.51
C GLY A 5 -17.08 -22.34 -14.62
N ASN A 6 -17.97 -22.63 -13.68
CA ASN A 6 -18.46 -21.67 -12.69
C ASN A 6 -17.28 -21.16 -11.82
N LEU A 7 -16.64 -20.06 -12.22
CA LEU A 7 -15.46 -19.49 -11.56
C LEU A 7 -15.74 -19.15 -10.09
N GLN A 8 -16.99 -18.76 -9.81
CA GLN A 8 -17.44 -18.33 -8.50
C GLN A 8 -17.36 -19.45 -7.44
N GLY A 9 -17.48 -20.71 -7.85
CA GLY A 9 -17.30 -21.87 -6.96
C GLY A 9 -15.85 -22.33 -6.77
N LYS A 10 -14.91 -21.75 -7.52
CA LYS A 10 -13.47 -22.06 -7.47
C LYS A 10 -12.64 -20.97 -6.83
N LEU A 11 -13.21 -19.79 -6.63
CA LEU A 11 -12.50 -18.67 -6.05
C LEU A 11 -12.44 -18.78 -4.53
N PRO A 12 -11.27 -18.56 -3.93
CA PRO A 12 -11.17 -18.55 -2.48
C PRO A 12 -11.95 -17.38 -1.86
N ILE A 13 -12.74 -17.68 -0.83
CA ILE A 13 -13.58 -16.70 -0.10
C ILE A 13 -12.80 -15.46 0.37
N TYR A 14 -11.52 -15.62 0.71
CA TYR A 14 -10.68 -14.50 1.15
C TYR A 14 -10.53 -13.42 0.08
N LEU A 15 -10.58 -13.77 -1.21
CA LEU A 15 -10.52 -12.79 -2.30
C LEU A 15 -11.80 -11.97 -2.37
N ASP A 16 -12.96 -12.60 -2.18
CA ASP A 16 -14.25 -11.89 -2.18
C ASP A 16 -14.30 -10.87 -1.03
N VAL A 17 -13.87 -11.29 0.15
CA VAL A 17 -13.76 -10.39 1.32
C VAL A 17 -12.83 -9.21 1.03
N PHE A 18 -11.67 -9.47 0.40
CA PHE A 18 -10.73 -8.42 0.03
C PHE A 18 -11.31 -7.46 -1.03
N LEU A 19 -12.02 -7.96 -2.05
CA LEU A 19 -12.64 -7.12 -3.08
C LEU A 19 -13.68 -6.16 -2.48
N ILE A 20 -14.52 -6.67 -1.57
CA ILE A 20 -15.50 -5.84 -0.84
C ILE A 20 -14.78 -4.76 -0.03
N PHE A 21 -13.73 -5.15 0.71
CA PHE A 21 -12.91 -4.20 1.47
C PHE A 21 -12.29 -3.12 0.58
N ALA A 22 -11.66 -3.50 -0.53
CA ALA A 22 -11.01 -2.59 -1.45
C ALA A 22 -12.01 -1.61 -2.08
N ALA A 23 -13.21 -2.09 -2.45
CA ALA A 23 -14.29 -1.24 -2.96
C ALA A 23 -14.70 -0.18 -1.93
N VAL A 24 -14.87 -0.55 -0.67
CA VAL A 24 -15.20 0.39 0.42
C VAL A 24 -14.09 1.44 0.58
N VAL A 25 -12.83 1.01 0.60
CA VAL A 25 -11.67 1.91 0.72
C VAL A 25 -11.64 2.94 -0.40
N PHE A 26 -11.85 2.51 -1.66
CA PHE A 26 -11.86 3.43 -2.80
C PHE A 26 -13.05 4.37 -2.82
N ILE A 27 -14.23 3.93 -2.38
CA ILE A 27 -15.39 4.81 -2.19
C ILE A 27 -15.07 5.90 -1.15
N LEU A 28 -14.47 5.51 -0.02
CA LEU A 28 -14.05 6.48 1.00
C LEU A 28 -13.01 7.46 0.44
N MET A 29 -12.03 6.98 -0.33
CA MET A 29 -11.01 7.83 -0.95
C MET A 29 -11.64 8.82 -1.95
N TYR A 30 -12.60 8.38 -2.75
CA TYR A 30 -13.35 9.26 -3.66
C TYR A 30 -14.07 10.39 -2.91
N PHE A 31 -14.74 10.08 -1.80
CA PHE A 31 -15.40 11.11 -0.99
C PHE A 31 -14.40 12.08 -0.34
N GLN A 32 -13.24 11.58 0.08
CA GLN A 32 -12.17 12.42 0.62
C GLN A 32 -11.68 13.43 -0.42
N GLU A 33 -11.38 12.99 -1.64
CA GLU A 33 -10.93 13.86 -2.74
C GLU A 33 -12.02 14.86 -3.17
N LYS A 34 -13.28 14.40 -3.22
CA LYS A 34 -14.42 15.26 -3.60
C LYS A 34 -14.72 16.34 -2.57
N SER A 35 -14.39 16.12 -1.30
CA SER A 35 -14.76 17.06 -0.24
C SER A 35 -14.14 18.45 -0.45
N GLY A 36 -12.98 18.57 -1.11
CA GLY A 36 -12.34 19.83 -1.51
C GLY A 36 -11.93 20.78 -0.36
N GLU A 37 -12.49 20.57 0.83
CA GLU A 37 -12.24 21.32 2.05
C GLU A 37 -10.93 20.83 2.69
N VAL A 38 -9.93 21.71 2.74
CA VAL A 38 -8.70 21.46 3.49
C VAL A 38 -9.04 21.57 4.98
N LYS A 39 -9.39 20.45 5.60
CA LYS A 39 -9.65 20.39 7.04
C LYS A 39 -8.34 20.16 7.78
N VAL A 40 -7.81 21.24 8.35
CA VAL A 40 -6.52 21.27 9.06
C VAL A 40 -6.60 20.74 10.50
N GLU A 41 -7.64 20.02 10.87
CA GLU A 41 -7.70 19.38 12.19
C GLU A 41 -6.85 18.10 12.21
N LYS A 42 -6.13 17.85 13.31
CA LYS A 42 -5.26 16.68 13.48
C LYS A 42 -5.94 15.36 13.12
N SER A 43 -7.19 15.17 13.54
CA SER A 43 -7.98 13.97 13.22
C SER A 43 -8.17 13.79 11.71
N ASN A 44 -8.45 14.88 11.00
CA ASN A 44 -8.67 14.87 9.56
C ASN A 44 -7.38 14.59 8.79
N VAL A 45 -6.24 15.11 9.24
CA VAL A 45 -4.95 14.83 8.59
C VAL A 45 -4.50 13.38 8.81
N ILE A 46 -4.69 12.84 10.01
CA ILE A 46 -4.41 11.41 10.27
C ILE A 46 -5.33 10.53 9.41
N ARG A 47 -6.63 10.83 9.36
CA ARG A 47 -7.58 10.11 8.51
C ARG A 47 -7.19 10.18 7.04
N TYR A 48 -6.78 11.35 6.56
CA TYR A 48 -6.29 11.56 5.19
C TYR A 48 -5.09 10.67 4.89
N LEU A 49 -4.09 10.66 5.76
CA LEU A 49 -2.88 9.86 5.58
C LEU A 49 -3.19 8.36 5.63
N THR A 50 -3.98 7.92 6.61
CA THR A 50 -4.39 6.51 6.74
C THR A 50 -5.15 6.06 5.50
N LEU A 51 -6.11 6.84 5.01
CA LEU A 51 -6.90 6.45 3.84
C LEU A 51 -6.05 6.38 2.57
N ASN A 52 -5.13 7.33 2.37
CA ASN A 52 -4.19 7.28 1.24
C ASN A 52 -3.29 6.05 1.29
N VAL A 53 -2.76 5.70 2.47
CA VAL A 53 -1.96 4.48 2.66
C VAL A 53 -2.78 3.24 2.33
N VAL A 54 -3.96 3.10 2.95
CA VAL A 54 -4.79 1.91 2.80
C VAL A 54 -5.25 1.77 1.35
N ALA A 55 -5.66 2.86 0.69
CA ALA A 55 -6.06 2.85 -0.71
C ALA A 55 -4.89 2.51 -1.66
N GLY A 56 -3.74 3.16 -1.48
CA GLY A 56 -2.55 2.91 -2.30
C GLY A 56 -2.14 1.45 -2.26
N TYR A 57 -1.95 0.88 -1.06
CA TYR A 57 -1.55 -0.52 -0.92
C TYR A 57 -2.68 -1.51 -1.29
N SER A 58 -3.96 -1.14 -1.14
CA SER A 58 -5.08 -1.94 -1.66
C SER A 58 -5.08 -2.01 -3.19
N MET A 59 -4.70 -0.92 -3.87
CA MET A 59 -4.55 -0.92 -5.33
C MET A 59 -3.45 -1.87 -5.79
N VAL A 60 -2.30 -1.88 -5.10
CA VAL A 60 -1.20 -2.82 -5.37
C VAL A 60 -1.69 -4.27 -5.20
N LEU A 61 -2.38 -4.54 -4.09
CA LEU A 61 -2.86 -5.87 -3.77
C LEU A 61 -3.98 -6.34 -4.71
N LEU A 62 -4.81 -5.43 -5.23
CA LEU A 62 -5.80 -5.74 -6.27
C LEU A 62 -5.13 -6.25 -7.55
N VAL A 63 -4.08 -5.56 -8.01
CA VAL A 63 -3.34 -5.99 -9.19
C VAL A 63 -2.63 -7.31 -8.96
N ALA A 64 -2.00 -7.49 -7.79
CA ALA A 64 -1.42 -8.77 -7.42
C ALA A 64 -2.47 -9.89 -7.29
N SER A 65 -3.72 -9.57 -6.93
CA SER A 65 -4.78 -10.55 -6.81
C SER A 65 -5.25 -11.08 -8.17
N ILE A 66 -5.03 -10.36 -9.28
CA ILE A 66 -5.31 -10.86 -10.65
C ILE A 66 -4.52 -12.15 -10.92
N TYR A 67 -3.28 -12.23 -10.46
CA TYR A 67 -2.50 -13.48 -10.49
C TYR A 67 -3.24 -14.60 -9.75
N VAL A 68 -3.74 -14.32 -8.54
CA VAL A 68 -4.44 -15.31 -7.72
C VAL A 68 -5.72 -15.79 -8.40
N PHE A 69 -6.50 -14.90 -9.03
CA PHE A 69 -7.68 -15.28 -9.83
C PHE A 69 -7.32 -16.22 -10.98
N GLY A 70 -6.26 -15.89 -11.73
CA GLY A 70 -5.81 -16.68 -12.87
C GLY A 70 -5.40 -18.09 -12.44
N VAL A 71 -4.50 -18.19 -11.47
CA VAL A 71 -3.90 -19.48 -11.08
C VAL A 71 -4.85 -20.34 -10.23
N ALA A 72 -5.69 -19.74 -9.37
CA ALA A 72 -6.72 -20.48 -8.63
C ALA A 72 -7.78 -21.08 -9.57
N GLY A 73 -8.07 -20.43 -10.71
CA GLY A 73 -8.94 -20.98 -11.75
C GLY A 73 -8.44 -22.32 -12.33
N TYR A 74 -7.12 -22.53 -12.32
CA TYR A 74 -6.45 -23.78 -12.72
C TYR A 74 -6.31 -24.80 -11.57
N GLY A 75 -6.79 -24.48 -10.36
CA GLY A 75 -6.83 -25.41 -9.22
C GLY A 75 -5.59 -25.41 -8.33
N PHE A 76 -4.69 -24.43 -8.46
CA PHE A 76 -3.58 -24.30 -7.51
C PHE A 76 -4.03 -23.63 -6.22
N ASP A 77 -3.50 -24.12 -5.10
CA ASP A 77 -3.55 -23.40 -3.83
C ASP A 77 -2.46 -22.33 -3.80
N VAL A 78 -2.90 -21.07 -3.84
CA VAL A 78 -2.03 -19.89 -3.89
C VAL A 78 -2.19 -18.99 -2.66
N PHE A 79 -2.89 -19.46 -1.62
CA PHE A 79 -3.18 -18.67 -0.43
C PHE A 79 -1.92 -18.21 0.29
N ASN A 80 -0.95 -19.12 0.47
CA ASN A 80 0.32 -18.80 1.15
C ASN A 80 1.14 -17.75 0.39
N TYR A 81 1.13 -17.78 -0.94
CA TYR A 81 1.80 -16.77 -1.76
C TYR A 81 1.10 -15.42 -1.66
N TRP A 82 -0.23 -15.41 -1.65
CA TRP A 82 -1.01 -14.19 -1.46
C TRP A 82 -0.77 -13.56 -0.08
N LEU A 83 -0.73 -14.37 0.99
CA LEU A 83 -0.32 -13.91 2.32
C LEU A 83 1.11 -13.37 2.34
N GLY A 84 2.02 -14.02 1.62
CA GLY A 84 3.40 -13.55 1.45
C GLY A 84 3.45 -12.17 0.78
N ILE A 85 2.64 -11.94 -0.25
CA ILE A 85 2.52 -10.63 -0.91
C ILE A 85 2.01 -9.59 0.07
N ILE A 86 0.93 -9.88 0.81
CA ILE A 86 0.38 -8.97 1.84
C ILE A 86 1.45 -8.62 2.88
N LEU A 87 2.18 -9.61 3.38
CA LEU A 87 3.23 -9.41 4.37
C LEU A 87 4.34 -8.51 3.81
N MET A 88 4.81 -8.77 2.60
CA MET A 88 5.85 -7.94 1.98
C MET A 88 5.36 -6.52 1.70
N LEU A 89 4.10 -6.33 1.29
CA LEU A 89 3.50 -5.01 1.15
C LEU A 89 3.41 -4.27 2.49
N PHE A 90 3.04 -4.97 3.57
CA PHE A 90 3.04 -4.40 4.92
C PHE A 90 4.45 -3.99 5.36
N VAL A 91 5.46 -4.84 5.16
CA VAL A 91 6.87 -4.51 5.47
C VAL A 91 7.34 -3.33 4.63
N SER A 92 6.94 -3.28 3.36
CA SER A 92 7.23 -2.18 2.43
C SER A 92 6.64 -0.85 2.94
N TRP A 93 5.38 -0.85 3.37
CA TRP A 93 4.74 0.31 3.99
C TRP A 93 5.43 0.71 5.30
N PHE A 94 5.71 -0.27 6.17
CA PHE A 94 6.30 -0.03 7.48
C PHE A 94 7.66 0.64 7.38
N ALA A 95 8.47 0.24 6.40
CA ALA A 95 9.73 0.90 6.08
C ALA A 95 9.55 2.39 5.73
N LEU A 96 8.58 2.73 4.86
CA LEU A 96 8.28 4.13 4.56
C LEU A 96 7.80 4.90 5.78
N PHE A 97 6.95 4.28 6.59
CA PHE A 97 6.46 4.89 7.83
C PHE A 97 7.61 5.21 8.80
N LEU A 98 8.56 4.28 8.99
CA LEU A 98 9.74 4.50 9.82
C LEU A 98 10.62 5.64 9.28
N PHE A 99 10.91 5.63 7.98
CA PHE A 99 11.69 6.68 7.33
C PHE A 99 11.02 8.04 7.57
N TYR A 100 9.73 8.14 7.27
CA TYR A 100 9.00 9.39 7.41
C TYR A 100 8.96 9.89 8.85
N LYS A 101 8.62 9.00 9.79
CA LYS A 101 8.51 9.36 11.20
C LYS A 101 9.84 9.87 11.75
N ASN A 102 10.96 9.29 11.31
CA ASN A 102 12.28 9.75 11.73
C ASN A 102 12.69 11.07 11.05
N GLU A 103 12.45 11.21 9.75
CA GLU A 103 12.91 12.38 8.97
C GLU A 103 12.08 13.63 9.24
N PHE A 104 10.77 13.48 9.39
CA PHE A 104 9.84 14.61 9.37
C PHE A 104 9.06 14.81 10.67
N ASP A 105 9.04 13.82 11.58
CA ASP A 105 8.30 13.90 12.85
C ASP A 105 9.21 13.84 14.09
N SER A 106 10.52 13.62 13.90
CA SER A 106 11.51 13.64 14.98
C SER A 106 12.15 15.02 15.10
N GLU A 107 12.28 15.54 16.32
CA GLU A 107 13.03 16.77 16.58
C GLU A 107 14.53 16.61 16.30
N ASN A 108 15.05 15.38 16.42
CA ASN A 108 16.43 15.02 16.11
C ASN A 108 16.44 13.77 15.21
N PRO A 109 16.29 13.93 13.89
CA PRO A 109 16.32 12.82 12.94
C PRO A 109 17.65 12.04 13.01
N ASN A 110 17.57 10.71 13.14
CA ASN A 110 18.75 9.85 13.16
C ASN A 110 18.96 9.20 11.79
N LYS A 111 20.08 9.52 11.14
CA LYS A 111 20.44 8.95 9.83
C LYS A 111 20.47 7.41 9.82
N ALA A 112 20.85 6.78 10.93
CA ALA A 112 20.88 5.32 11.03
C ALA A 112 19.48 4.69 10.88
N VAL A 113 18.45 5.33 11.42
CA VAL A 113 17.05 4.86 11.29
C VAL A 113 16.59 4.92 9.84
N ASN A 114 16.95 5.98 9.11
CA ASN A 114 16.65 6.10 7.68
C ASN A 114 17.35 5.01 6.86
N VAL A 115 18.62 4.73 7.15
CA VAL A 115 19.35 3.65 6.48
C VAL A 115 18.70 2.29 6.75
N ILE A 116 18.31 2.01 8.00
CA ILE A 116 17.59 0.78 8.35
C ILE A 116 16.25 0.70 7.60
N ALA A 117 15.50 1.79 7.54
CA ALA A 117 14.24 1.85 6.82
C ALA A 117 14.43 1.57 5.31
N ILE A 118 15.47 2.13 4.69
CA ILE A 118 15.82 1.84 3.29
C ILE A 118 16.16 0.35 3.10
N ILE A 119 16.94 -0.25 4.00
CA ILE A 119 17.28 -1.67 3.94
C ILE A 119 16.00 -2.52 4.03
N ILE A 120 15.10 -2.24 4.98
CA ILE A 120 13.82 -2.96 5.12
C ILE A 120 12.98 -2.81 3.84
N LYS A 121 12.94 -1.61 3.25
CA LYS A 121 12.20 -1.35 1.99
C LYS A 121 12.75 -2.20 0.85
N LEU A 122 14.07 -2.24 0.69
CA LEU A 122 14.73 -3.06 -0.33
C LEU A 122 14.51 -4.56 -0.08
N SER A 123 14.55 -5.00 1.18
CA SER A 123 14.22 -6.39 1.54
C SER A 123 12.77 -6.75 1.19
N ALA A 124 11.81 -5.84 1.40
CA ALA A 124 10.42 -6.06 1.02
C ALA A 124 10.25 -6.23 -0.50
N PHE A 125 10.91 -5.38 -1.30
CA PHE A 125 10.94 -5.54 -2.75
C PHE A 125 11.64 -6.83 -3.16
N GLY A 126 12.78 -7.16 -2.55
CA GLY A 126 13.47 -8.43 -2.76
C GLY A 126 12.57 -9.64 -2.48
N GLY A 127 11.78 -9.58 -1.41
CA GLY A 127 10.78 -10.60 -1.07
C GLY A 127 9.67 -10.72 -2.13
N LEU A 128 9.15 -9.61 -2.64
CA LEU A 128 8.16 -9.62 -3.75
C LEU A 128 8.76 -10.22 -5.04
N PHE A 129 10.01 -9.85 -5.37
CA PHE A 129 10.73 -10.44 -6.49
C PHE A 129 10.99 -11.93 -6.29
N TYR A 130 11.31 -12.37 -5.08
CA TYR A 130 11.46 -13.78 -4.76
C TYR A 130 10.14 -14.53 -4.96
N ILE A 131 9.04 -14.03 -4.38
CA ILE A 131 7.70 -14.63 -4.56
C ILE A 131 7.37 -14.80 -6.04
N ARG A 132 7.62 -13.78 -6.87
CA ARG A 132 7.45 -13.83 -8.34
C ARG A 132 8.16 -15.04 -8.97
N THR A 133 9.31 -15.47 -8.45
CA THR A 133 10.08 -16.60 -9.02
C THR A 133 9.59 -17.98 -8.57
N VAL A 134 8.93 -18.07 -7.41
CA VAL A 134 8.55 -19.37 -6.80
C VAL A 134 7.05 -19.65 -6.88
N VAL A 135 6.25 -18.68 -7.34
CA VAL A 135 4.83 -18.87 -7.56
C VAL A 135 4.56 -19.88 -8.69
N PRO A 136 3.49 -20.68 -8.59
CA PRO A 136 3.03 -21.49 -9.72
C PRO A 136 2.78 -20.63 -10.95
N ASN A 137 3.28 -21.08 -12.10
CA ASN A 137 3.08 -20.44 -13.38
C ASN A 137 2.22 -21.34 -14.27
N THR A 138 1.10 -20.80 -14.75
CA THR A 138 0.18 -21.46 -15.68
C THR A 138 0.25 -20.88 -17.09
N ALA A 139 0.44 -19.57 -17.21
CA ALA A 139 0.65 -18.85 -18.46
C ALA A 139 1.53 -17.60 -18.25
N ASP A 140 0.89 -16.44 -18.08
CA ASP A 140 1.52 -15.12 -17.98
C ASP A 140 1.11 -14.40 -16.68
N GLU A 141 0.46 -15.11 -15.75
CA GLU A 141 -0.12 -14.54 -14.54
C GLU A 141 0.94 -13.90 -13.63
N GLU A 142 2.20 -14.38 -13.66
CA GLU A 142 3.31 -13.80 -12.88
C GLU A 142 3.65 -12.35 -13.31
N LYS A 143 3.24 -11.94 -14.53
CA LYS A 143 3.35 -10.55 -14.99
C LYS A 143 2.53 -9.61 -14.12
N PHE A 144 1.42 -10.05 -13.54
CA PHE A 144 0.62 -9.23 -12.61
C PHE A 144 1.34 -8.98 -11.28
N ILE A 145 2.15 -9.93 -10.80
CA ILE A 145 3.02 -9.68 -9.63
C ILE A 145 4.06 -8.62 -10.00
N THR A 146 4.66 -8.72 -11.19
CA THR A 146 5.63 -7.71 -11.68
C THR A 146 4.99 -6.32 -11.80
N LEU A 147 3.79 -6.24 -12.36
CA LEU A 147 3.03 -4.99 -12.45
C LEU A 147 2.70 -4.43 -11.07
N SER A 148 2.34 -5.28 -10.10
CA SER A 148 2.08 -4.85 -8.72
C SER A 148 3.31 -4.22 -8.07
N ILE A 149 4.53 -4.72 -8.35
CA ILE A 149 5.77 -4.13 -7.86
C ILE A 149 5.96 -2.72 -8.43
N LEU A 150 5.71 -2.52 -9.72
CA LEU A 150 5.80 -1.19 -10.36
C LEU A 150 4.77 -0.22 -9.79
N ILE A 151 3.54 -0.68 -9.58
CA ILE A 151 2.48 0.12 -8.95
C ILE A 151 2.83 0.44 -7.50
N ASN A 152 3.47 -0.48 -6.76
CA ASN A 152 3.91 -0.22 -5.39
C ASN A 152 4.92 0.94 -5.35
N ILE A 153 5.87 0.99 -6.28
CA ILE A 153 6.80 2.13 -6.40
C ILE A 153 6.05 3.43 -6.68
N ALA A 154 5.07 3.41 -7.59
CA ALA A 154 4.26 4.60 -7.88
C ALA A 154 3.44 5.06 -6.66
N VAL A 155 2.83 4.11 -5.94
CA VAL A 155 2.11 4.37 -4.69
C VAL A 155 3.03 4.97 -3.63
N ASP A 156 4.23 4.42 -3.47
CA ASP A 156 5.23 4.94 -2.54
C ASP A 156 5.57 6.41 -2.84
N LEU A 157 5.78 6.76 -4.10
CA LEU A 157 6.04 8.14 -4.53
C LEU A 157 4.87 9.07 -4.23
N LEU A 158 3.63 8.62 -4.43
CA LEU A 158 2.43 9.40 -4.08
C LEU A 158 2.28 9.57 -2.57
N LEU A 159 2.66 8.56 -1.79
CA LEU A 159 2.60 8.61 -0.33
C LEU A 159 3.64 9.56 0.24
N VAL A 160 4.82 9.69 -0.36
CA VAL A 160 5.82 10.70 0.04
C VAL A 160 5.20 12.10 0.07
N ARG A 161 4.36 12.46 -0.91
CA ARG A 161 3.62 13.73 -0.91
C ARG A 161 2.66 13.84 0.28
N SER A 162 1.90 12.78 0.55
CA SER A 162 0.93 12.77 1.66
C SER A 162 1.61 12.94 3.01
N TYR A 163 2.74 12.26 3.17
CA TYR A 163 3.62 12.35 4.32
C TYR A 163 4.24 13.76 4.45
N PHE A 164 4.80 14.33 3.38
CA PHE A 164 5.33 15.69 3.40
C PHE A 164 4.28 16.73 3.81
N ASN A 165 3.06 16.63 3.28
CA ASN A 165 1.96 17.52 3.67
C ASN A 165 1.60 17.40 5.16
N TYR A 166 1.64 16.18 5.72
CA TYR A 166 1.42 15.98 7.16
C TYR A 166 2.54 16.60 8.02
N ALA A 167 3.77 16.64 7.52
CA ALA A 167 4.90 17.25 8.21
C ALA A 167 4.74 18.77 8.24
N LEU A 168 4.41 19.37 7.09
CA LEU A 168 4.12 20.80 6.97
C LEU A 168 2.97 21.23 7.89
N TYR A 169 1.90 20.42 7.96
CA TYR A 169 0.81 20.69 8.90
C TYR A 169 1.31 20.81 10.35
N LYS A 170 2.17 19.89 10.78
CA LYS A 170 2.72 19.90 12.13
C LYS A 170 3.66 21.08 12.38
N SER A 171 4.50 21.45 11.41
CA SER A 171 5.41 22.59 11.56
C SER A 171 4.62 23.90 11.70
N VAL A 172 3.67 24.17 10.81
CA VAL A 172 2.81 25.37 10.88
C VAL A 172 2.05 25.43 12.20
N LYS A 173 1.51 24.30 12.68
CA LYS A 173 0.84 24.26 13.98
C LYS A 173 1.78 24.60 15.14
N LYS A 174 3.02 24.09 15.10
CA LYS A 174 4.04 24.37 16.12
C LYS A 174 4.43 25.85 16.12
N ASP A 175 4.54 26.48 14.95
CA ASP A 175 4.88 27.91 14.83
C ASP A 175 3.75 28.81 15.40
N ILE A 176 2.49 28.49 15.09
CA ILE A 176 1.31 29.17 15.66
C ILE A 176 1.27 29.00 17.19
N GLU A 177 1.51 27.79 17.70
CA GLU A 177 1.52 27.52 19.16
C GLU A 177 2.67 28.23 19.89
N ASN A 178 3.76 28.54 19.19
CA ASN A 178 4.90 29.27 19.72
C ASN A 178 4.77 30.80 19.59
N GLY A 179 3.65 31.31 19.06
CA GLY A 179 3.38 32.74 18.93
C GLY A 179 4.25 33.44 17.88
N VAL A 180 4.73 32.69 16.87
CA VAL A 180 5.37 33.27 15.69
C VAL A 180 4.25 33.61 14.71
N ASP A 181 3.71 34.83 14.83
CA ASP A 181 2.85 35.40 13.78
C ASP A 181 3.75 35.86 12.62
N ASP A 182 3.37 35.51 11.39
CA ASP A 182 4.07 35.80 10.11
C ASP A 182 4.60 37.24 9.97
#